data_AF-A0A2I0AGR3-F1
#
_entry.id   AF-A0A2I0AGR3-F1
#
_cell.length_a   1.000
_cell.length_b   1.000
_cell.length_c   1.000
_cell.angle_alpha   90.00
_cell.angle_beta   90.00
_cell.angle_gamma   90.00
#
_symmetry.space_group_name_H-M   'P 1'
#
loop_
_entity.id
_entity.type
_entity.pdbx_description
1 polymer ?
#
loop_
_entity_poly.entity_id
_entity_poly.type
_entity_poly.pdbx_seq_one_letter_code
_entity_poly.pdbx_strand_id
1 'polypeptide(L)'
;MSFPAEAAVAGKKPSKRVGGMAEALSIASDLGFSIPSFQEDLQSSSCSSDCDRSDNLIRVLRELTTVQRNIANLQVELQGRKDDKNVAHLTHVSEMEKKCETLARITEILKGIIQNKDRIIARLQQPYSLDCIPVEAEYQKQFSELLLKAASDYGALTASVADFQWSQSFRESPSIWGEMLRPIPAALASCTRLFEAMSAMRDSFTTLQNLRVGPSSAPMTLGDKAADDSKYFTPSQWREENFLQQESHGSQDKDLGAGINHRRMSWPPVQ
;
A
#
# COMPACT_ATOMS: atom_id res chain seq x y z
N MET A 1 38.54 -13.49 72.79
CA MET A 1 37.46 -12.53 72.51
C MET A 1 36.18 -13.34 72.35
N SER A 2 35.63 -13.86 73.44
CA SER A 2 34.69 -13.20 74.37
C SER A 2 33.24 -13.38 73.91
N PHE A 3 32.51 -14.23 74.64
CA PHE A 3 31.05 -14.18 74.77
C PHE A 3 30.63 -12.94 75.57
N PRO A 4 29.35 -12.56 75.54
CA PRO A 4 28.42 -13.03 76.58
C PRO A 4 27.04 -13.45 75.97
N ALA A 5 26.27 -14.45 76.46
CA ALA A 5 25.49 -14.53 77.73
C ALA A 5 24.70 -13.22 77.99
N GLU A 6 23.41 -13.11 78.25
CA GLU A 6 22.29 -13.85 78.87
C GLU A 6 21.02 -13.14 78.30
N ALA A 7 19.77 -13.62 78.38
CA ALA A 7 19.07 -14.05 79.57
C ALA A 7 17.82 -14.85 79.19
N ALA A 8 17.56 -15.86 80.01
CA ALA A 8 16.34 -16.63 80.04
C ALA A 8 15.14 -15.73 80.37
N VAL A 9 14.03 -15.94 79.66
CA VAL A 9 12.69 -15.72 80.22
C VAL A 9 11.92 -17.02 80.09
N ALA A 10 11.87 -17.69 81.24
CA ALA A 10 10.81 -18.51 81.78
C ALA A 10 9.67 -18.89 80.81
N GLY A 11 9.69 -20.17 80.43
CA GLY A 11 8.60 -21.09 80.69
C GLY A 11 7.19 -20.66 80.30
N LYS A 12 6.69 -21.25 79.22
CA LYS A 12 5.38 -21.92 79.23
C LYS A 12 5.38 -23.03 78.18
N LYS A 13 4.98 -24.22 78.62
CA LYS A 13 4.79 -25.44 77.81
C LYS A 13 4.02 -25.12 76.52
N PRO A 14 4.21 -25.85 75.41
CA PRO A 14 3.32 -25.74 74.27
C PRO A 14 1.95 -26.30 74.68
N SER A 15 1.11 -25.45 75.28
CA SER A 15 -0.31 -25.73 75.43
C SER A 15 -0.87 -25.83 74.02
N LYS A 16 -1.37 -27.02 73.71
CA LYS A 16 -2.05 -27.42 72.48
C LYS A 16 -2.66 -26.21 71.75
N ARG A 17 -2.30 -26.04 70.49
CA ARG A 17 -2.82 -25.03 69.56
C ARG A 17 -4.35 -25.14 69.48
N VAL A 18 -5.06 -24.46 70.36
CA VAL A 18 -6.51 -24.29 70.28
C VAL A 18 -6.74 -23.15 69.29
N GLY A 19 -6.72 -23.50 68.00
CA GLY A 19 -7.05 -22.54 66.94
C GLY A 19 -8.49 -22.07 67.09
N GLY A 20 -8.70 -20.75 67.05
CA GLY A 20 -10.02 -20.11 67.11
C GLY A 20 -10.12 -18.99 68.14
N MET A 21 -11.35 -18.61 68.50
CA MET A 21 -11.69 -17.51 69.42
C MET A 21 -10.95 -17.55 70.76
N ALA A 22 -10.55 -18.72 71.25
CA ALA A 22 -9.80 -18.86 72.49
C ALA A 22 -8.43 -18.15 72.45
N GLU A 23 -7.73 -18.17 71.31
CA GLU A 23 -6.46 -17.47 71.14
C GLU A 23 -6.65 -15.95 71.11
N ALA A 24 -7.68 -15.48 70.41
CA ALA A 24 -8.04 -14.05 70.38
C ALA A 24 -8.45 -13.53 71.77
N LEU A 25 -9.20 -14.32 72.54
CA LEU A 25 -9.61 -13.98 73.90
C LEU A 25 -8.42 -14.01 74.88
N SER A 26 -7.49 -14.96 74.74
CA SER A 26 -6.25 -14.97 75.54
C SER A 26 -5.36 -13.77 75.23
N ILE A 27 -5.21 -13.38 73.96
CA ILE A 27 -4.45 -12.18 73.58
C ILE A 27 -5.14 -10.91 74.11
N ALA A 28 -6.47 -10.85 74.05
CA ALA A 28 -7.22 -9.71 74.59
C ALA A 28 -7.07 -9.56 76.11
N SER A 29 -7.05 -10.67 76.86
CA SER A 29 -6.78 -10.61 78.30
C SER A 29 -5.34 -10.20 78.61
N ASP A 30 -4.36 -10.68 77.82
CA ASP A 30 -2.96 -10.29 77.96
C ASP A 30 -2.74 -8.80 77.65
N LEU A 31 -3.58 -8.21 76.80
CA LEU A 31 -3.61 -6.78 76.49
C LEU A 31 -4.44 -5.95 77.50
N GLY A 32 -4.92 -6.58 78.58
CA GLY A 32 -5.61 -5.90 79.68
C GLY A 32 -7.10 -5.61 79.45
N PHE A 33 -7.72 -6.19 78.41
CA PHE A 33 -9.16 -6.08 78.21
C PHE A 33 -9.90 -7.08 79.11
N SER A 34 -10.77 -6.57 79.99
CA SER A 34 -11.57 -7.39 80.90
C SER A 34 -12.66 -8.12 80.12
N ILE A 35 -12.57 -9.45 80.05
CA ILE A 35 -13.58 -10.30 79.41
C ILE A 35 -14.78 -10.36 80.36
N PRO A 36 -15.99 -9.92 79.95
CA PRO A 36 -17.16 -9.97 80.81
C PRO A 36 -17.49 -11.44 81.13
N SER A 37 -17.58 -11.78 82.41
CA SER A 37 -18.21 -13.03 82.83
C SER A 37 -19.66 -12.99 82.37
N PHE A 38 -20.04 -13.89 81.47
CA PHE A 38 -21.43 -14.10 81.07
C PHE A 38 -22.24 -14.56 82.30
N GLN A 39 -22.79 -13.59 83.04
CA GLN A 39 -23.90 -13.81 83.94
C GLN A 39 -25.16 -13.42 83.19
N GLU A 40 -26.04 -14.40 83.05
CA GLU A 40 -27.26 -14.39 82.27
C GLU A 40 -28.31 -13.49 82.93
N ASP A 41 -28.28 -12.19 82.62
CA ASP A 41 -29.38 -11.27 82.94
C ASP A 41 -30.24 -11.04 81.69
N LEU A 42 -31.21 -11.93 81.51
CA LEU A 42 -32.43 -11.62 80.77
C LEU A 42 -33.17 -10.51 81.52
N GLN A 43 -33.05 -9.25 81.12
CA GLN A 43 -34.16 -8.28 81.18
C GLN A 43 -33.87 -6.94 80.47
N SER A 44 -34.53 -6.81 79.31
CA SER A 44 -35.23 -5.62 78.83
C SER A 44 -34.44 -4.32 78.59
N SER A 45 -34.02 -4.14 77.34
CA SER A 45 -34.15 -2.88 76.61
C SER A 45 -33.83 -3.09 75.11
N SER A 46 -34.85 -2.95 74.25
CA SER A 46 -34.84 -2.92 72.77
C SER A 46 -34.75 -4.25 71.98
N CYS A 47 -35.86 -5.00 71.95
CA CYS A 47 -36.03 -6.25 71.17
C CYS A 47 -36.48 -6.05 69.70
N SER A 48 -35.92 -5.07 68.98
CA SER A 48 -36.15 -4.89 67.54
C SER A 48 -34.88 -4.85 66.69
N SER A 49 -33.69 -4.70 67.28
CA SER A 49 -32.43 -4.51 66.54
C SER A 49 -31.52 -5.74 66.47
N ASP A 50 -31.65 -6.70 67.39
CA ASP A 50 -30.82 -7.92 67.41
C ASP A 50 -31.21 -8.92 66.32
N CYS A 51 -32.50 -9.02 65.98
CA CYS A 51 -32.99 -9.82 64.85
C CYS A 51 -32.36 -9.31 63.54
N ASP A 52 -32.45 -8.00 63.29
CA ASP A 52 -31.86 -7.34 62.13
C ASP A 52 -30.34 -7.56 62.03
N ARG A 53 -29.62 -7.51 63.16
CA ARG A 53 -28.16 -7.75 63.16
C ARG A 53 -27.81 -9.20 62.82
N SER A 54 -28.57 -10.16 63.33
CA SER A 54 -28.40 -11.58 63.01
C SER A 54 -28.77 -11.91 61.56
N ASP A 55 -29.83 -11.31 61.03
CA ASP A 55 -30.27 -11.48 59.65
C ASP A 55 -29.29 -10.82 58.66
N ASN A 56 -28.72 -9.67 59.03
CA ASN A 56 -27.65 -9.02 58.27
C ASN A 56 -26.38 -9.89 58.25
N LEU A 57 -26.01 -10.51 59.37
CA LEU A 57 -24.87 -11.43 59.41
C LEU A 57 -25.10 -12.67 58.53
N ILE A 58 -26.28 -13.29 58.63
CA ILE A 58 -26.65 -14.44 57.78
C ILE A 58 -26.61 -14.07 56.30
N ARG A 59 -27.08 -12.87 55.94
CA ARG A 59 -27.02 -12.34 54.58
C ARG A 59 -25.58 -12.19 54.09
N VAL A 60 -24.72 -11.55 54.88
CA VAL A 60 -23.29 -11.39 54.57
C VAL A 60 -22.60 -12.75 54.42
N LEU A 61 -22.91 -13.74 55.26
CA LEU A 61 -22.34 -15.09 55.13
C LEU A 61 -22.79 -15.80 53.85
N ARG A 62 -24.06 -15.63 53.45
CA ARG A 62 -24.57 -16.17 52.17
C ARG A 62 -23.92 -15.48 50.98
N GLU A 63 -23.77 -14.16 51.03
CA GLU A 63 -23.05 -13.38 50.02
C GLU A 63 -21.58 -13.81 49.93
N LEU A 64 -20.89 -13.93 51.06
CA LEU A 64 -19.51 -14.41 51.13
C LEU A 64 -19.38 -15.82 50.53
N THR A 65 -20.31 -16.72 50.84
CA THR A 65 -20.34 -18.08 50.26
C THR A 65 -20.56 -18.03 48.75
N THR A 66 -21.39 -17.10 48.26
CA THR A 66 -21.64 -16.90 46.84
C THR A 66 -20.40 -16.37 46.14
N VAL A 67 -19.74 -15.37 46.72
CA VAL A 67 -18.48 -14.81 46.23
C VAL A 67 -17.38 -15.87 46.22
N GLN A 68 -17.26 -16.68 47.28
CA GLN A 68 -16.27 -17.75 47.37
C GLN A 68 -16.47 -18.80 46.26
N ARG A 69 -17.73 -19.16 45.96
CA ARG A 69 -18.06 -20.06 44.83
C ARG A 69 -17.70 -19.40 43.49
N ASN A 70 -18.00 -18.12 43.31
CA ASN A 70 -17.65 -17.40 42.09
C ASN A 70 -16.14 -17.31 41.89
N ILE A 71 -15.36 -17.10 42.95
CA ILE A 71 -13.89 -17.11 42.90
C ILE A 71 -13.38 -18.47 42.45
N ALA A 72 -13.91 -19.57 43.02
CA ALA A 72 -13.51 -20.92 42.62
C ALA A 72 -13.83 -21.20 41.13
N ASN A 73 -15.02 -20.79 40.67
CA ASN A 73 -15.40 -20.93 39.25
C ASN A 73 -14.45 -20.16 38.32
N LEU A 74 -14.14 -18.90 38.67
CA LEU A 74 -13.21 -18.08 37.90
C LEU A 74 -11.79 -18.66 37.89
N GLN A 75 -11.33 -19.26 39.00
CA GLN A 75 -10.04 -19.94 39.05
C GLN A 75 -9.98 -21.13 38.09
N VAL A 76 -11.05 -21.93 38.03
CA VAL A 76 -11.13 -23.06 37.09
C VAL A 76 -11.15 -22.56 35.65
N GLU A 77 -11.92 -21.51 35.35
CA GLU A 77 -11.99 -20.93 34.00
C GLU A 77 -10.64 -20.33 33.56
N LEU A 78 -9.97 -19.58 34.45
CA LEU A 78 -8.64 -19.03 34.18
C LEU A 78 -7.61 -20.13 33.94
N GLN A 79 -7.65 -21.20 34.74
CA GLN A 79 -6.76 -22.34 34.56
C GLN A 79 -7.05 -23.05 33.23
N GLY A 80 -8.33 -23.26 32.90
CA GLY A 80 -8.73 -23.85 31.62
C GLY A 80 -8.26 -23.03 30.42
N ARG A 81 -8.39 -21.69 30.47
CA ARG A 81 -7.87 -20.81 29.39
C ARG A 81 -6.35 -20.81 29.31
N LYS A 82 -5.66 -20.90 30.46
CA LYS A 82 -4.20 -21.00 30.50
C LYS A 82 -3.73 -22.31 29.85
N ASP A 83 -4.38 -23.42 30.17
CA ASP A 83 -4.05 -24.72 29.62
C ASP A 83 -4.40 -24.82 28.13
N ASP A 84 -5.56 -24.31 27.70
CA ASP A 84 -5.92 -24.20 26.29
C ASP A 84 -4.87 -23.42 25.50
N LYS A 85 -4.44 -22.25 25.99
CA LYS A 85 -3.37 -21.46 25.36
C LYS A 85 -2.05 -22.25 25.26
N ASN A 86 -1.70 -23.03 26.28
CA ASN A 86 -0.47 -23.82 26.28
C ASN A 86 -0.51 -24.93 25.21
N VAL A 87 -1.67 -25.55 24.98
CA VAL A 87 -1.82 -26.65 24.00
C VAL A 87 -2.34 -26.19 22.64
N ALA A 88 -2.70 -24.92 22.49
CA ALA A 88 -3.40 -24.40 21.31
C ALA A 88 -2.66 -24.68 19.99
N HIS A 89 -1.34 -24.60 20.00
CA HIS A 89 -0.48 -24.89 18.84
C HIS A 89 -0.56 -26.34 18.33
N LEU A 90 -1.18 -27.25 19.09
CA LEU A 90 -1.43 -28.65 18.75
C LEU A 90 -2.92 -28.97 18.62
N THR A 91 -3.79 -28.29 19.38
CA THR A 91 -5.22 -28.59 19.43
C THR A 91 -6.07 -27.72 18.52
N HIS A 92 -5.66 -26.48 18.25
CA HIS A 92 -6.42 -25.57 17.39
C HIS A 92 -6.19 -25.93 15.93
N VAL A 93 -7.29 -26.19 15.21
CA VAL A 93 -7.26 -26.56 13.79
C VAL A 93 -6.56 -25.49 12.94
N SER A 94 -6.76 -24.21 13.26
CA SER A 94 -6.13 -23.09 12.55
C SER A 94 -4.60 -23.10 12.64
N GLU A 95 -4.03 -23.47 13.80
CA GLU A 95 -2.57 -23.59 13.96
C GLU A 95 -2.04 -24.82 13.21
N MET A 96 -2.80 -25.91 13.17
CA MET A 96 -2.42 -27.10 12.40
C MET A 96 -2.49 -26.85 10.89
N GLU A 97 -3.51 -26.11 10.43
CA GLU A 97 -3.69 -25.72 9.04
C GLU A 97 -2.52 -24.87 8.54
N LYS A 98 -2.11 -23.84 9.31
CA LYS A 98 -0.91 -23.04 9.00
C LYS A 98 0.36 -23.90 8.85
N LYS A 99 0.52 -24.92 9.70
CA LYS A 99 1.64 -25.86 9.62
C LYS A 99 1.55 -26.71 8.35
N CYS A 100 0.36 -27.23 8.02
CA CYS A 100 0.12 -27.97 6.78
C CYS A 100 0.41 -27.13 5.54
N GLU A 101 -0.04 -25.87 5.49
CA GLU A 101 0.25 -24.94 4.39
C GLU A 101 1.75 -24.68 4.24
N THR A 102 2.44 -24.47 5.36
CA THR A 102 3.89 -24.24 5.36
C THR A 102 4.64 -25.47 4.85
N LEU A 103 4.27 -26.66 5.32
CA LEU A 103 4.83 -27.92 4.84
C LEU A 103 4.52 -28.16 3.36
N ALA A 104 3.30 -27.86 2.91
CA ALA A 104 2.92 -27.98 1.50
C ALA A 104 3.77 -27.06 0.62
N ARG A 105 3.96 -25.80 1.02
CA ARG A 105 4.82 -24.83 0.31
C ARG A 105 6.27 -25.33 0.23
N ILE A 106 6.84 -25.80 1.33
CA ILE A 106 8.20 -26.34 1.35
C ILE A 106 8.30 -27.58 0.44
N THR A 107 7.30 -28.45 0.49
CA THR A 107 7.24 -29.65 -0.36
C THR A 107 7.20 -29.28 -1.84
N GLU A 108 6.43 -28.26 -2.22
CA GLU A 108 6.35 -27.76 -3.59
C GLU A 108 7.70 -27.19 -4.07
N ILE A 109 8.35 -26.36 -3.24
CA ILE A 109 9.69 -25.82 -3.54
C ILE A 109 10.70 -26.95 -3.74
N LEU A 110 10.76 -27.92 -2.80
CA LEU A 110 11.68 -29.05 -2.88
C LEU A 110 11.40 -29.92 -4.11
N LYS A 111 10.13 -30.18 -4.43
CA LYS A 111 9.74 -30.88 -5.66
C LYS A 111 10.21 -30.14 -6.90
N GLY A 112 10.06 -28.81 -6.92
CA GLY A 112 10.58 -27.96 -7.99
C GLY A 112 12.10 -28.06 -8.16
N ILE A 113 12.86 -28.08 -7.05
CA ILE A 113 14.32 -28.27 -7.09
C ILE A 113 14.68 -29.66 -7.64
N ILE A 114 14.03 -30.72 -7.17
CA ILE A 114 14.28 -32.09 -7.62
C ILE A 114 13.98 -32.25 -9.12
N GLN A 115 12.86 -31.70 -9.59
CA GLN A 115 12.48 -31.74 -11.01
C GLN A 115 13.47 -31.00 -11.90
N ASN A 116 14.13 -29.95 -11.39
CA ASN A 116 15.10 -29.15 -12.13
C ASN A 116 16.57 -29.57 -11.88
N LYS A 117 16.82 -30.66 -11.14
CA LYS A 117 18.17 -31.02 -10.66
C LYS A 117 19.21 -31.05 -11.78
N ASP A 118 18.92 -31.74 -12.89
CA ASP A 118 19.91 -31.90 -13.97
C ASP A 118 20.18 -30.59 -14.71
N ARG A 119 19.18 -29.72 -14.84
CA ARG A 119 19.34 -28.37 -15.39
C ARG A 119 20.21 -27.51 -14.47
N ILE A 120 20.00 -27.57 -13.16
CA ILE A 120 20.80 -26.85 -12.16
C ILE A 120 22.24 -27.37 -12.19
N ILE A 121 22.44 -28.69 -12.20
CA ILE A 121 23.76 -29.32 -12.30
C ILE A 121 24.47 -28.85 -13.58
N ALA A 122 23.80 -28.91 -14.74
CA ALA A 122 24.37 -28.46 -16.00
C ALA A 122 24.80 -26.99 -15.94
N ARG A 123 23.98 -26.12 -15.36
CA ARG A 123 24.32 -24.69 -15.20
C ARG A 123 25.49 -24.46 -14.23
N LEU A 124 25.58 -25.24 -13.16
CA LEU A 124 26.66 -25.12 -12.17
C LEU A 124 27.98 -25.73 -12.67
N GLN A 125 27.91 -26.75 -13.52
CA GLN A 125 29.07 -27.41 -14.12
C GLN A 125 29.54 -26.73 -15.41
N GLN A 126 28.71 -25.90 -16.03
CA GLN A 126 29.13 -25.11 -17.19
C GLN A 126 30.34 -24.25 -16.79
N PRO A 127 31.48 -24.37 -17.50
CA PRO A 127 32.59 -23.45 -17.29
C PRO A 127 32.07 -22.04 -17.52
N TYR A 128 32.23 -21.17 -16.52
CA TYR A 128 31.77 -19.79 -16.57
C TYR A 128 32.12 -19.19 -17.94
N SER A 129 31.11 -18.87 -18.74
CA SER A 129 31.32 -18.12 -19.97
C SER A 129 31.95 -16.78 -19.59
N LEU A 130 33.06 -16.42 -20.25
CA LEU A 130 33.94 -15.31 -19.86
C LEU A 130 33.26 -13.93 -19.76
N ASP A 131 32.07 -13.77 -20.34
CA ASP A 131 31.28 -12.54 -20.28
C ASP A 131 30.42 -12.45 -19.01
N CYS A 132 31.02 -12.75 -17.85
CA CYS A 132 30.40 -12.50 -16.55
C CYS A 132 30.84 -11.13 -16.04
N ILE A 133 29.89 -10.27 -15.65
CA ILE A 133 30.19 -9.12 -14.81
C ILE A 133 30.30 -9.64 -13.37
N PRO A 134 31.47 -9.57 -12.72
CA PRO A 134 31.57 -9.96 -11.31
C PRO A 134 30.75 -8.99 -10.47
N VAL A 135 29.91 -9.53 -9.58
CA VAL A 135 29.08 -8.76 -8.66
C VAL A 135 29.21 -9.35 -7.28
N GLU A 136 29.64 -8.53 -6.33
CA GLU A 136 29.76 -8.90 -4.92
C GLU A 136 28.38 -9.27 -4.37
N ALA A 137 28.34 -10.24 -3.44
CA ALA A 137 27.09 -10.76 -2.89
C ALA A 137 26.18 -9.67 -2.29
N GLU A 138 26.78 -8.59 -1.75
CA GLU A 138 26.08 -7.44 -1.18
C GLU A 138 25.35 -6.57 -2.22
N TYR A 139 25.75 -6.62 -3.49
CA TYR A 139 25.18 -5.83 -4.58
C TYR A 139 24.33 -6.66 -5.57
N GLN A 140 24.28 -7.99 -5.41
CA GLN A 140 23.57 -8.87 -6.35
C GLN A 140 22.09 -8.52 -6.50
N LYS A 141 21.43 -8.13 -5.41
CA LYS A 141 20.02 -7.75 -5.44
C LYS A 141 19.82 -6.49 -6.28
N GLN A 142 20.57 -5.44 -5.98
CA GLN A 142 20.50 -4.15 -6.65
C GLN A 142 20.86 -4.29 -8.14
N PHE A 143 21.86 -5.11 -8.46
CA PHE A 143 22.25 -5.40 -9.83
C PHE A 143 21.15 -6.17 -10.59
N SER A 144 20.52 -7.16 -9.97
CA SER A 144 19.40 -7.90 -10.60
C SER A 144 18.16 -7.02 -10.84
N GLU A 145 17.86 -6.10 -9.91
CA GLU A 145 16.79 -5.12 -10.06
C GLU A 145 17.09 -4.12 -11.19
N LEU A 146 18.34 -3.66 -11.28
CA LEU A 146 18.81 -2.80 -12.36
C LEU A 146 18.70 -3.49 -13.73
N LEU A 147 19.14 -4.75 -13.83
CA LEU A 147 19.02 -5.52 -15.06
C LEU A 147 17.56 -5.73 -15.46
N LEU A 148 16.67 -6.02 -14.50
CA LEU A 148 15.25 -6.20 -14.77
C LEU A 148 14.62 -4.90 -15.30
N LYS A 149 15.01 -3.76 -14.73
CA LYS A 149 14.54 -2.44 -15.17
C LYS A 149 15.12 -2.01 -16.51
N ALA A 150 16.40 -2.33 -16.76
CA ALA A 150 17.03 -2.08 -18.05
C ALA A 150 16.43 -2.99 -19.16
N ALA A 151 16.06 -4.22 -18.82
CA ALA A 151 15.41 -5.14 -19.74
C ALA A 151 13.96 -4.73 -20.06
N SER A 152 13.23 -4.18 -19.09
CA SER A 152 11.86 -3.69 -19.33
C SER A 152 11.82 -2.48 -20.26
N ASP A 153 12.84 -1.61 -20.15
CA ASP A 153 12.89 -0.33 -20.86
C ASP A 153 14.00 -0.29 -21.92
N TYR A 154 14.35 -1.45 -22.50
CA TYR A 154 15.47 -1.58 -23.44
C TYR A 154 15.40 -0.61 -24.63
N GLY A 155 14.18 -0.34 -25.14
CA GLY A 155 13.96 0.63 -26.20
C GLY A 155 14.27 2.07 -25.76
N ALA A 156 13.85 2.47 -24.57
CA ALA A 156 14.13 3.80 -24.01
C ALA A 156 15.61 3.97 -23.66
N LEU A 157 16.26 2.91 -23.15
CA LEU A 157 17.69 2.90 -22.89
C LEU A 157 18.50 3.06 -24.18
N THR A 158 18.13 2.35 -25.24
CA THR A 158 18.79 2.45 -26.55
C THR A 158 18.63 3.85 -27.15
N ALA A 159 17.42 4.42 -27.07
CA ALA A 159 17.16 5.79 -27.50
C ALA A 159 18.01 6.79 -26.70
N SER A 160 18.08 6.64 -25.36
CA SER A 160 18.90 7.51 -24.51
C SER A 160 20.40 7.40 -24.78
N VAL A 161 20.90 6.20 -25.11
CA VAL A 161 22.30 6.01 -25.51
C VAL A 161 22.57 6.67 -26.87
N ALA A 162 21.64 6.55 -27.81
CA ALA A 162 21.74 7.24 -29.10
C ALA A 162 21.70 8.77 -28.93
N ASP A 163 20.81 9.29 -28.07
CA ASP A 163 20.74 10.72 -27.73
C ASP A 163 22.03 11.21 -27.07
N PHE A 164 22.63 10.39 -26.20
CA PHE A 164 23.90 10.72 -25.56
C PHE A 164 25.05 10.74 -26.57
N GLN A 165 25.13 9.75 -27.46
CA GLN A 165 26.11 9.73 -28.55
C GLN A 165 25.92 10.91 -29.53
N TRP A 166 24.67 11.24 -29.85
CA TRP A 166 24.32 12.41 -30.65
C TRP A 166 24.80 13.69 -29.96
N SER A 167 24.50 13.86 -28.66
CA SER A 167 24.94 15.02 -27.88
C SER A 167 26.47 15.13 -27.76
N GLN A 168 27.18 14.00 -27.64
CA GLN A 168 28.65 13.96 -27.60
C GLN A 168 29.31 14.36 -28.93
N SER A 169 28.59 14.23 -30.04
CA SER A 169 29.08 14.65 -31.35
C SER A 169 29.23 16.17 -31.45
N PHE A 170 28.63 16.92 -30.52
CA PHE A 170 28.72 18.37 -30.45
C PHE A 170 29.66 18.80 -29.33
N ARG A 171 30.66 19.61 -29.68
CA ARG A 171 31.66 20.17 -28.76
C ARG A 171 31.17 21.44 -28.05
N GLU A 172 30.00 21.93 -28.45
CA GLU A 172 29.45 23.24 -28.11
C GLU A 172 28.45 23.16 -26.96
N SER A 173 28.43 24.19 -26.10
CA SER A 173 27.53 24.24 -24.96
C SER A 173 26.04 24.16 -25.38
N PRO A 174 25.20 23.41 -24.65
CA PRO A 174 23.76 23.22 -24.95
C PRO A 174 22.95 24.51 -25.17
N SER A 175 23.41 25.63 -24.62
CA SER A 175 22.80 26.96 -24.80
C SER A 175 22.79 27.45 -26.25
N ILE A 176 23.78 27.05 -27.06
CA ILE A 176 23.93 27.50 -28.45
C ILE A 176 22.83 26.89 -29.33
N TRP A 177 22.51 25.61 -29.12
CA TRP A 177 21.44 24.90 -29.83
C TRP A 177 20.06 25.49 -29.54
N GLY A 178 19.83 25.93 -28.30
CA GLY A 178 18.59 26.59 -27.92
C GLY A 178 18.34 27.90 -28.68
N GLU A 179 19.41 28.63 -29.02
CA GLU A 179 19.30 29.85 -29.83
C GLU A 179 19.12 29.53 -31.31
N MET A 180 19.86 28.54 -31.82
CA MET A 180 19.81 28.14 -33.24
C MET A 180 18.49 27.48 -33.63
N LEU A 181 17.87 26.72 -32.72
CA LEU A 181 16.58 26.05 -32.96
C LEU A 181 15.38 26.98 -32.72
N ARG A 182 15.56 28.10 -32.01
CA ARG A 182 14.48 29.08 -31.70
C ARG A 182 13.67 29.56 -32.91
N PRO A 183 14.27 29.80 -34.10
CA PRO A 183 13.52 30.25 -35.28
C PRO A 183 12.63 29.17 -35.91
N ILE A 184 12.91 27.88 -35.69
CA ILE A 184 12.21 26.78 -36.39
C ILE A 184 10.73 26.69 -35.99
N PRO A 185 10.35 26.67 -34.68
CA PRO A 185 8.94 26.70 -34.29
C PRO A 185 8.21 27.94 -34.78
N ALA A 186 8.88 29.10 -34.80
CA ALA A 186 8.30 30.35 -35.31
C ALA A 186 8.01 30.27 -36.81
N ALA A 187 8.93 29.70 -37.59
CA ALA A 187 8.73 29.46 -39.02
C ALA A 187 7.58 28.47 -39.28
N LEU A 188 7.53 27.35 -38.54
CA LEU A 188 6.44 26.37 -38.65
C LEU A 188 5.08 26.99 -38.31
N ALA A 189 4.98 27.75 -37.22
CA ALA A 189 3.76 28.47 -36.87
C ALA A 189 3.34 29.46 -37.97
N SER A 190 4.31 30.12 -38.61
CA SER A 190 4.03 31.02 -39.74
C SER A 190 3.49 30.26 -40.96
N CYS A 191 4.02 29.08 -41.27
CA CYS A 191 3.53 28.21 -42.34
C CYS A 191 2.10 27.73 -42.05
N THR A 192 1.81 27.31 -40.81
CA THR A 192 0.46 26.91 -40.39
C THR A 192 -0.53 28.06 -40.56
N ARG A 193 -0.18 29.26 -40.10
CA ARG A 193 -1.04 30.45 -40.25
C ARG A 193 -1.27 30.83 -41.71
N LEU A 194 -0.25 30.70 -42.56
CA LEU A 194 -0.40 30.91 -44.00
C LEU A 194 -1.33 29.87 -44.63
N PHE A 195 -1.21 28.61 -44.23
CA PHE A 195 -2.09 27.53 -44.69
C PHE A 195 -3.55 27.77 -44.28
N GLU A 196 -3.78 28.15 -43.03
CA GLU A 196 -5.12 28.50 -42.52
C GLU A 196 -5.70 29.70 -43.26
N ALA A 197 -4.91 30.75 -43.47
CA ALA A 197 -5.35 31.93 -44.22
C ALA A 197 -5.70 31.60 -45.68
N MET A 198 -4.89 30.78 -46.36
CA MET A 198 -5.18 30.32 -47.72
C MET A 198 -6.42 29.43 -47.78
N SER A 199 -6.63 28.60 -46.76
CA SER A 199 -7.82 27.73 -46.67
C SER A 199 -9.08 28.57 -46.45
N ALA A 200 -9.06 29.53 -45.53
CA ALA A 200 -10.16 30.47 -45.31
C ALA A 200 -10.46 31.32 -46.56
N MET A 201 -9.42 31.76 -47.29
CA MET A 201 -9.61 32.48 -48.55
C MET A 201 -10.32 31.61 -49.60
N ARG A 202 -9.94 30.33 -49.70
CA ARG A 202 -10.60 29.38 -50.60
C ARG A 202 -12.07 29.16 -50.24
N ASP A 203 -12.38 29.04 -48.95
CA ASP A 203 -13.76 28.90 -48.46
C ASP A 203 -14.60 30.17 -48.69
N SER A 204 -13.98 31.35 -48.58
CA SER A 204 -14.65 32.61 -48.96
C SER A 204 -14.96 32.68 -50.46
N PHE A 205 -14.08 32.13 -51.29
CA PHE A 205 -14.30 32.11 -52.73
C PHE A 205 -15.40 31.11 -53.13
N THR A 206 -15.44 29.92 -52.53
CA THR A 206 -16.51 28.94 -52.78
C THR A 206 -17.88 29.46 -52.33
N THR A 207 -17.96 30.13 -51.18
CA THR A 207 -19.21 30.78 -50.74
C THR A 207 -19.65 31.89 -51.70
N LEU A 208 -18.73 32.74 -52.20
CA LEU A 208 -19.05 33.73 -53.23
C LEU A 208 -19.53 33.09 -54.55
N GLN A 209 -18.93 31.98 -54.97
CA GLN A 209 -19.39 31.24 -56.15
C GLN A 209 -20.82 30.69 -55.95
N ASN A 210 -21.12 30.11 -54.80
CA ASN A 210 -22.46 29.60 -54.49
C ASN A 210 -23.51 30.72 -54.46
N LEU A 211 -23.17 31.92 -53.98
CA LEU A 211 -24.06 33.09 -54.03
C LEU A 211 -24.25 33.61 -55.46
N ARG A 212 -23.20 33.57 -56.30
CA ARG A 212 -23.28 33.92 -57.72
C ARG A 212 -24.08 32.90 -58.54
N VAL A 213 -24.17 31.66 -58.08
CA VAL A 213 -24.90 30.55 -58.73
C VAL A 213 -26.25 30.25 -58.02
N GLY A 214 -26.76 31.18 -57.19
CA GLY A 214 -28.07 31.07 -56.54
C GLY A 214 -29.24 30.83 -57.55
N PRO A 215 -30.31 30.13 -57.13
CA PRO A 215 -31.16 29.33 -58.01
C PRO A 215 -31.98 30.18 -58.98
N SER A 216 -31.53 30.27 -60.24
CA SER A 216 -32.38 30.72 -61.35
C SER A 216 -33.26 29.55 -61.80
N SER A 217 -34.38 29.36 -61.12
CA SER A 217 -35.48 28.54 -61.62
C SER A 217 -36.53 29.44 -62.29
N ALA A 218 -36.37 29.67 -63.59
CA ALA A 218 -37.47 29.85 -64.53
C ALA A 218 -36.96 29.58 -65.96
N PRO A 219 -37.55 28.63 -66.72
CA PRO A 219 -37.28 28.48 -68.14
C PRO A 219 -38.12 29.52 -68.89
N MET A 220 -37.59 30.10 -69.97
CA MET A 220 -38.29 30.32 -71.25
C MET A 220 -37.47 31.20 -72.20
N THR A 221 -37.27 30.62 -73.40
CA THR A 221 -37.24 31.25 -74.73
C THR A 221 -36.12 32.21 -75.15
N LEU A 222 -35.23 31.63 -75.97
CA LEU A 222 -34.74 32.08 -77.29
C LEU A 222 -35.09 33.51 -77.75
N GLY A 223 -34.06 34.28 -78.13
CA GLY A 223 -34.22 35.56 -78.82
C GLY A 223 -32.89 36.20 -79.27
N ASP A 224 -32.47 35.84 -80.48
CA ASP A 224 -31.58 36.49 -81.46
C ASP A 224 -30.66 37.70 -81.15
N LYS A 225 -29.42 37.52 -81.63
CA LYS A 225 -28.52 38.42 -82.39
C LYS A 225 -27.81 39.64 -81.77
N ALA A 226 -26.47 39.52 -81.87
CA ALA A 226 -25.51 40.40 -82.57
C ALA A 226 -24.54 41.26 -81.74
N ALA A 227 -23.25 41.01 -82.03
CA ALA A 227 -22.10 41.93 -82.11
C ALA A 227 -21.80 42.88 -80.94
N ASP A 228 -20.64 42.72 -80.30
CA ASP A 228 -19.43 43.54 -80.58
C ASP A 228 -18.34 43.31 -79.49
N ASP A 229 -17.09 43.58 -79.87
CA ASP A 229 -15.81 43.43 -79.17
C ASP A 229 -15.75 43.96 -77.72
N SER A 230 -15.11 43.21 -76.80
CA SER A 230 -14.33 43.83 -75.70
C SER A 230 -13.36 42.86 -75.01
N LYS A 231 -12.11 43.34 -74.85
CA LYS A 231 -10.90 42.66 -74.36
C LYS A 231 -11.00 42.16 -72.91
N TYR A 232 -10.76 40.86 -72.70
CA TYR A 232 -10.20 40.36 -71.44
C TYR A 232 -9.17 39.25 -71.73
N PHE A 233 -7.89 39.54 -71.49
CA PHE A 233 -6.85 38.53 -71.41
C PHE A 233 -7.03 37.73 -70.12
N THR A 234 -7.36 36.45 -70.23
CA THR A 234 -7.26 35.46 -69.16
C THR A 234 -5.90 34.76 -69.28
N PRO A 235 -5.08 34.65 -68.23
CA PRO A 235 -3.92 33.79 -68.27
C PRO A 235 -4.33 32.32 -68.33
N SER A 236 -3.66 31.60 -69.22
CA SER A 236 -3.90 30.23 -69.68
C SER A 236 -3.81 29.15 -68.60
N GLN A 237 -4.73 28.18 -68.71
CA GLN A 237 -4.72 26.87 -68.03
C GLN A 237 -3.33 26.22 -68.08
N TRP A 238 -2.78 25.92 -66.90
CA TRP A 238 -1.70 24.96 -66.79
C TRP A 238 -2.29 23.56 -66.72
N ARG A 239 -1.90 22.77 -67.71
CA ARG A 239 -2.28 21.41 -68.00
C ARG A 239 -1.83 20.47 -66.88
N GLU A 240 -2.78 19.68 -66.39
CA GLU A 240 -2.55 18.50 -65.56
C GLU A 240 -2.19 17.31 -66.48
N GLU A 241 -0.98 16.76 -66.34
CA GLU A 241 -0.65 15.42 -66.80
C GLU A 241 -0.01 14.63 -65.65
N ASN A 242 -0.78 13.63 -65.22
CA ASN A 242 -0.53 12.48 -64.35
C ASN A 242 0.93 12.15 -63.98
N PHE A 243 1.19 11.87 -62.69
CA PHE A 243 1.90 10.65 -62.27
C PHE A 243 1.59 10.28 -60.79
N LEU A 244 1.14 9.02 -60.65
CA LEU A 244 1.10 8.15 -59.45
C LEU A 244 -0.02 8.33 -58.42
N GLN A 245 -1.06 7.55 -58.67
CA GLN A 245 -1.95 6.93 -57.71
C GLN A 245 -1.27 5.70 -57.07
N GLN A 246 -1.15 5.66 -55.74
CA GLN A 246 -1.23 4.39 -55.01
C GLN A 246 -1.84 4.61 -53.62
N GLU A 247 -2.76 3.70 -53.30
CA GLU A 247 -3.84 3.78 -52.31
C GLU A 247 -3.37 3.78 -50.85
N SER A 248 -4.07 4.57 -50.03
CA SER A 248 -4.13 4.44 -48.57
C SER A 248 -5.48 3.83 -48.20
N HIS A 249 -5.46 2.58 -47.73
CA HIS A 249 -6.57 1.99 -46.98
C HIS A 249 -6.39 2.33 -45.50
N GLY A 250 -7.40 2.97 -44.93
CA GLY A 250 -7.39 3.41 -43.54
C GLY A 250 -7.64 2.33 -42.50
N SER A 251 -7.35 2.68 -41.24
CA SER A 251 -8.14 2.25 -40.10
C SER A 251 -7.93 3.16 -38.90
N GLN A 252 -9.01 3.27 -38.14
CA GLN A 252 -9.28 4.18 -37.03
C GLN A 252 -8.29 4.03 -35.88
N ASP A 253 -7.90 5.16 -35.27
CA ASP A 253 -7.45 5.16 -33.88
C ASP A 253 -8.41 5.96 -33.01
N LYS A 254 -8.88 5.26 -31.97
CA LYS A 254 -9.76 5.76 -30.92
C LYS A 254 -8.91 6.43 -29.84
N ASP A 255 -9.39 7.61 -29.47
CA ASP A 255 -9.04 8.40 -28.30
C ASP A 255 -9.11 7.58 -26.99
N LEU A 256 -8.00 7.48 -26.27
CA LEU A 256 -7.93 7.12 -24.85
C LEU A 256 -6.73 7.81 -24.18
N GLY A 257 -7.02 8.87 -23.42
CA GLY A 257 -6.61 8.92 -22.02
C GLY A 257 -5.20 9.43 -21.69
N ALA A 258 -5.16 10.70 -21.31
CA ALA A 258 -4.07 11.44 -20.67
C ALA A 258 -3.33 10.71 -19.52
N GLY A 259 -2.04 11.04 -19.35
CA GLY A 259 -1.35 10.76 -18.08
C GLY A 259 0.19 10.73 -18.09
N ILE A 260 0.90 11.43 -18.98
CA ILE A 260 2.37 11.45 -18.96
C ILE A 260 2.85 12.49 -17.94
N ASN A 261 3.16 12.00 -16.74
CA ASN A 261 3.84 12.76 -15.70
C ASN A 261 5.27 13.08 -16.14
N HIS A 262 5.55 14.34 -16.47
CA HIS A 262 6.90 14.87 -16.64
C HIS A 262 7.65 14.89 -15.29
N ARG A 263 8.23 13.75 -14.86
CA ARG A 263 9.24 13.76 -13.80
C ARG A 263 10.59 14.17 -14.37
N ARG A 264 10.82 15.48 -14.35
CA ARG A 264 12.14 16.09 -14.57
C ARG A 264 13.05 15.70 -13.41
N MET A 265 14.04 14.85 -13.66
CA MET A 265 15.11 14.56 -12.70
C MET A 265 16.03 15.78 -12.60
N SER A 266 15.90 16.57 -11.53
CA SER A 266 16.85 17.61 -11.18
C SER A 266 17.92 17.03 -10.25
N TRP A 267 19.19 17.14 -10.63
CA TRP A 267 20.33 16.85 -9.75
C TRP A 267 20.59 18.03 -8.80
N PRO A 268 21.05 17.79 -7.55
CA PRO A 268 21.41 18.87 -6.64
C PRO A 268 22.75 19.51 -7.05
N PRO A 269 22.98 20.79 -6.70
CA PRO A 269 24.27 21.44 -6.96
C PRO A 269 25.33 20.87 -6.03
N VAL A 270 26.51 20.60 -6.60
CA VAL A 270 27.72 20.19 -5.87
C VAL A 270 28.26 21.43 -5.16
N GLN A 271 28.41 21.34 -3.83
CA GLN A 271 29.17 22.30 -3.01
C GLN A 271 30.67 22.02 -3.12
#